data_AF-A0A1Q5RMM9-F1
#
_entry.id   AF-A0A1Q5RMM9-F1
#
_cell.length_a   1.000
_cell.length_b   1.000
_cell.length_c   1.000
_cell.angle_alpha   90.00
_cell.angle_beta   90.00
_cell.angle_gamma   90.00
#
_symmetry.space_group_name_H-M   'P 1'
#
loop_
_entity.id
_entity.type
_entity.pdbx_description
1 polymer ?
#
loop_
_entity_poly.entity_id
_entity_poly.type
_entity_poly.pdbx_seq_one_letter_code
_entity_poly.pdbx_strand_id
1 'polypeptide(L)'
;MAIAGMSCIAASSHTYASEGQTFGGPIGGTDMRAAYLPPPGWYIGMVLGSGYADRLYGDGQPVPNATAGGSIYLGALGVQYVYPFQVLGGTIASTIQVPYQFGHFSLNQRSEYFSGLGDTYAELIAWSKYLGPIGIDTSSAHPSAAAPYGLTIKLAYSMIVPTGAYSTTQLLTPGHNVYFFIPSIAFSYLTPPECLG
;
A
#
# COMPACT_ATOMS: atom_id res chain seq x y z
N MET A 1 38.86 -25.77 -12.73
CA MET A 1 37.89 -25.30 -13.74
C MET A 1 37.05 -24.23 -13.07
N ALA A 2 37.37 -22.95 -13.30
CA ALA A 2 36.79 -21.82 -12.60
C ALA A 2 35.65 -21.22 -13.44
N ILE A 3 34.46 -21.09 -12.85
CA ILE A 3 33.33 -20.38 -13.45
C ILE A 3 33.31 -18.99 -12.84
N ALA A 4 33.51 -17.98 -13.69
CA ALA A 4 33.49 -16.57 -13.34
C ALA A 4 32.06 -16.13 -12.98
N GLY A 5 31.87 -15.72 -11.72
CA GLY A 5 30.66 -15.04 -11.28
C GLY A 5 30.68 -13.58 -11.75
N MET A 6 29.82 -13.24 -12.71
CA MET A 6 29.68 -11.88 -13.20
C MET A 6 28.95 -11.04 -12.14
N SER A 7 29.74 -10.19 -11.46
CA SER A 7 29.28 -9.26 -10.44
C SER A 7 28.62 -8.05 -11.13
N CYS A 8 27.30 -7.89 -10.99
CA CYS A 8 26.61 -6.65 -11.35
C CYS A 8 26.66 -5.71 -10.14
N ILE A 9 27.72 -4.90 -10.06
CA ILE A 9 27.77 -3.73 -9.17
C ILE A 9 26.94 -2.64 -9.85
N ALA A 10 25.69 -2.49 -9.44
CA ALA A 10 24.87 -1.34 -9.82
C ALA A 10 25.39 -0.11 -9.04
N ALA A 11 26.20 0.70 -9.70
CA ALA A 11 26.55 2.03 -9.21
C ALA A 11 25.29 2.91 -9.28
N SER A 12 24.61 3.10 -8.15
CA SER A 12 23.55 4.09 -8.03
C SER A 12 24.18 5.48 -7.88
N SER A 13 24.25 6.23 -8.98
CA SER A 13 24.42 7.67 -8.94
C SER A 13 23.27 8.30 -8.17
N HIS A 14 23.58 9.25 -7.27
CA HIS A 14 22.63 10.03 -6.47
C HIS A 14 21.34 10.37 -7.24
N THR A 15 20.27 9.63 -6.96
CA THR A 15 18.93 9.98 -7.40
C THR A 15 18.44 11.10 -6.51
N TYR A 16 18.55 12.34 -6.98
CA TYR A 16 17.77 13.48 -6.49
C TYR A 16 16.29 13.28 -6.89
N ALA A 17 15.66 12.25 -6.33
CA ALA A 17 14.22 12.09 -6.42
C ALA A 17 13.63 12.96 -5.32
N SER A 18 13.00 14.08 -5.70
CA SER A 18 11.98 14.65 -4.83
C SER A 18 10.98 13.54 -4.58
N GLU A 19 10.78 13.17 -3.31
CA GLU A 19 9.61 12.41 -2.90
C GLU A 19 8.40 13.31 -3.20
N GLY A 20 7.91 13.24 -4.43
CA GLY A 20 6.67 13.88 -4.79
C GLY A 20 5.57 13.39 -3.85
N GLN A 21 4.51 14.19 -3.68
CA GLN A 21 3.32 13.80 -2.91
C GLN A 21 2.65 12.49 -3.42
N THR A 22 3.15 11.96 -4.54
CA THR A 22 2.69 10.75 -5.19
C THR A 22 3.32 9.51 -4.54
N PHE A 23 2.63 8.99 -3.53
CA PHE A 23 2.94 7.68 -2.97
C PHE A 23 2.33 6.59 -3.86
N GLY A 24 3.18 5.77 -4.47
CA GLY A 24 2.78 4.63 -5.30
C GLY A 24 2.57 3.32 -4.52
N GLY A 25 2.41 3.36 -3.20
CA GLY A 25 2.16 2.17 -2.39
C GLY A 25 0.66 1.91 -2.16
N PRO A 26 0.31 0.82 -1.45
CA PRO A 26 -1.08 0.51 -1.14
C PRO A 26 -1.78 1.69 -0.44
N ILE A 27 -2.96 2.07 -0.93
CA ILE A 27 -3.73 3.20 -0.37
C ILE A 27 -4.45 2.72 0.91
N GLY A 28 -3.72 2.71 2.03
CA GLY A 28 -4.25 2.69 3.38
C GLY A 28 -4.96 1.42 3.87
N GLY A 29 -4.95 1.25 5.20
CA GLY A 29 -5.40 0.07 5.93
C GLY A 29 -4.20 -0.64 6.54
N THR A 30 -4.03 -0.54 7.86
CA THR A 30 -2.89 -1.08 8.63
C THR A 30 -2.31 -2.36 8.01
N ASP A 31 -1.01 -2.37 7.69
CA ASP A 31 -0.27 -3.55 7.16
C ASP A 31 -0.29 -4.77 8.11
N MET A 32 -0.95 -4.63 9.27
CA MET A 32 -1.27 -5.73 10.16
C MET A 32 -2.08 -6.78 9.41
N ARG A 33 -1.53 -7.99 9.31
CA ARG A 33 -2.12 -9.13 8.60
C ARG A 33 -2.20 -8.94 7.07
N ALA A 34 -1.36 -8.07 6.49
CA ALA A 34 -1.33 -7.82 5.06
C ALA A 34 -1.13 -9.07 4.19
N ALA A 35 -0.54 -10.15 4.73
CA ALA A 35 -0.36 -11.39 3.99
C ALA A 35 -1.61 -12.29 3.95
N TYR A 36 -2.60 -12.09 4.82
CA TYR A 36 -3.79 -12.94 4.87
C TYR A 36 -4.83 -12.54 3.83
N LEU A 37 -5.42 -13.54 3.17
CA LEU A 37 -6.63 -13.37 2.38
C LEU A 37 -7.81 -14.02 3.14
N PRO A 38 -9.01 -13.44 3.06
CA PRO A 38 -10.20 -14.04 3.66
C PRO A 38 -10.61 -15.31 2.86
N PRO A 39 -11.62 -16.06 3.33
CA PRO A 39 -12.17 -17.19 2.57
C PRO A 39 -12.65 -16.79 1.15
N PRO A 40 -12.88 -17.76 0.25
CA PRO A 40 -13.39 -17.47 -1.08
C PRO A 40 -14.72 -16.69 -1.08
N GLY A 41 -14.84 -15.68 -1.93
CA GLY A 41 -16.04 -14.86 -2.01
C GLY A 41 -15.80 -13.40 -2.43
N TRP A 42 -16.88 -12.61 -2.36
CA TRP A 42 -16.88 -11.18 -2.63
C TRP A 42 -16.80 -10.39 -1.33
N TYR A 43 -15.94 -9.37 -1.31
CA TYR A 43 -15.74 -8.48 -0.19
C TYR A 43 -15.82 -7.04 -0.67
N ILE A 44 -16.52 -6.20 0.09
CA ILE A 44 -16.58 -4.75 -0.13
C ILE A 44 -15.89 -4.10 1.06
N GLY A 45 -14.98 -3.17 0.77
CA GLY A 45 -14.23 -2.43 1.76
C GLY A 45 -14.31 -0.93 1.54
N MET A 46 -14.19 -0.18 2.63
CA MET A 46 -14.04 1.26 2.59
C MET A 46 -12.84 1.66 3.44
N VAL A 47 -12.03 2.58 2.92
CA VAL A 47 -10.93 3.22 3.65
C VAL A 47 -11.28 4.69 3.76
N LEU A 48 -11.23 5.23 4.99
CA LEU A 48 -11.32 6.65 5.25
C LEU A 48 -10.01 7.10 5.88
N GLY A 49 -9.51 8.25 5.47
CA GLY A 49 -8.28 8.81 6.00
C GLY A 49 -8.28 10.32 5.95
N SER A 50 -7.48 10.92 6.83
CA SER A 50 -7.15 12.34 6.77
C SER A 50 -5.69 12.55 7.12
N GLY A 51 -5.06 13.50 6.45
CA GLY A 51 -3.69 13.91 6.72
C GLY A 51 -3.59 15.42 6.81
N TYR A 52 -2.66 15.89 7.63
CA TYR A 52 -2.30 17.30 7.71
C TYR A 52 -0.80 17.42 7.48
N ALA A 53 -0.42 18.44 6.72
CA ALA A 53 0.97 18.81 6.52
C ALA A 53 1.14 20.27 6.93
N ASP A 54 2.22 20.58 7.62
CA ASP A 54 2.55 21.92 8.12
C ASP A 54 3.94 22.40 7.68
N ARG A 55 4.68 21.54 6.97
CA ARG A 55 6.07 21.80 6.59
C ARG A 55 6.45 20.99 5.36
N LEU A 56 7.29 21.60 4.52
CA LEU A 56 7.91 20.94 3.37
C LEU A 56 9.33 20.52 3.72
N TYR A 57 9.68 19.28 3.39
CA TYR A 57 11.02 18.74 3.56
C TYR A 57 11.67 18.48 2.20
N GLY A 58 12.97 18.77 2.11
CA GLY A 58 13.84 18.44 0.99
C GLY A 58 15.20 18.02 1.54
N ASP A 59 15.77 16.94 1.01
CA ASP A 59 17.04 16.36 1.49
C ASP A 59 17.04 16.07 3.01
N GLY A 60 15.88 15.62 3.53
CA GLY A 60 15.69 15.31 4.95
C GLY A 60 15.67 16.52 5.89
N GLN A 61 15.69 17.74 5.36
CA GLN A 61 15.64 18.98 6.13
C GLN A 61 14.43 19.83 5.72
N PRO A 62 13.89 20.67 6.62
CA PRO A 62 12.90 21.67 6.22
C PRO A 62 13.44 22.55 5.09
N VAL A 63 12.65 22.76 4.04
CA VAL A 63 13.04 23.66 2.95
C VAL A 63 13.07 25.09 3.48
N PRO A 64 14.24 25.78 3.47
CA PRO A 64 14.34 27.13 3.98
C PRO A 64 13.42 28.09 3.21
N ASN A 65 12.72 28.97 3.93
CA ASN A 65 11.81 29.98 3.38
C ASN A 65 10.59 29.45 2.60
N ALA A 66 10.31 28.15 2.63
CA ALA A 66 9.07 27.60 2.12
C ALA A 66 8.01 27.59 3.23
N THR A 67 6.85 28.19 2.97
CA THR A 67 5.66 27.97 3.81
C THR A 67 4.76 26.98 3.12
N ALA A 68 4.53 25.82 3.74
CA ALA A 68 3.63 24.80 3.20
C ALA A 68 2.62 24.42 4.27
N GLY A 69 1.38 24.20 3.86
CA GLY A 69 0.32 23.78 4.76
C GLY A 69 -0.75 23.05 3.98
N GLY A 70 -1.38 22.06 4.57
CA GLY A 70 -2.48 21.40 3.89
C GLY A 70 -3.24 20.43 4.78
N SER A 71 -4.46 20.16 4.34
CA SER A 71 -5.30 19.10 4.86
C SER A 71 -5.80 18.29 3.66
N ILE A 72 -5.73 16.98 3.78
CA ILE A 72 -6.30 16.06 2.81
C ILE A 72 -7.25 15.12 3.55
N TYR A 73 -8.40 14.89 2.93
CA TYR A 73 -9.37 13.89 3.33
C TYR A 73 -9.55 12.93 2.15
N LEU A 74 -9.60 11.66 2.47
CA LEU A 74 -9.69 10.55 1.52
C LEU A 74 -10.82 9.65 1.96
N GLY A 75 -11.68 9.29 1.01
CA GLY A 75 -12.51 8.09 1.10
C GLY A 75 -12.26 7.21 -0.10
N ALA A 76 -12.09 5.91 0.09
CA ALA A 76 -11.87 4.96 -1.00
C ALA A 76 -12.76 3.75 -0.84
N LEU A 77 -13.47 3.40 -1.91
CA LEU A 77 -14.33 2.21 -1.96
C LEU A 77 -13.65 1.15 -2.81
N GLY A 78 -13.65 -0.08 -2.32
CA GLY A 78 -13.03 -1.19 -3.03
C GLY A 78 -13.86 -2.46 -2.98
N VAL A 79 -13.66 -3.29 -4.00
CA VAL A 79 -14.23 -4.63 -4.12
C VAL A 79 -13.08 -5.61 -4.31
N GLN A 80 -13.09 -6.68 -3.53
CA GLN A 80 -12.16 -7.80 -3.63
C GLN A 80 -12.93 -9.08 -3.95
N TYR A 81 -12.34 -9.89 -4.83
CA TYR A 81 -12.79 -11.24 -5.10
C TYR A 81 -11.68 -12.23 -4.73
N VAL A 82 -11.99 -13.17 -3.85
CA VAL A 82 -11.13 -14.30 -3.50
C VAL A 82 -11.62 -15.54 -4.24
N TYR A 83 -10.73 -16.14 -5.03
CA TYR A 83 -11.10 -17.25 -5.91
C TYR A 83 -11.29 -18.55 -5.12
N PRO A 84 -12.23 -19.43 -5.53
CA PRO A 84 -12.52 -20.68 -4.84
C PRO A 84 -11.50 -21.80 -5.12
N PHE A 85 -10.49 -21.54 -5.93
CA PHE A 85 -9.43 -22.49 -6.27
C PHE A 85 -8.09 -22.02 -5.69
N GLN A 86 -7.18 -22.98 -5.53
CA GLN A 86 -5.82 -22.74 -5.09
C GLN A 86 -4.82 -22.93 -6.23
N VAL A 87 -3.73 -22.18 -6.17
CA VAL A 87 -2.56 -22.33 -7.04
C VAL A 87 -1.36 -22.62 -6.15
N LEU A 88 -0.67 -23.74 -6.36
CA LEU A 88 0.50 -24.15 -5.54
C LEU A 88 0.20 -24.20 -4.02
N GLY A 89 -1.05 -24.51 -3.66
CA GLY A 89 -1.54 -24.55 -2.28
C GLY A 89 -1.74 -23.17 -1.62
N GLY A 90 -1.72 -22.10 -2.41
CA GLY A 90 -2.08 -20.75 -1.95
C GLY A 90 -3.39 -20.27 -2.57
N THR A 91 -4.03 -19.33 -1.88
CA THR A 91 -5.26 -18.66 -2.29
C THR A 91 -4.94 -17.51 -3.24
N ILE A 92 -5.78 -17.31 -4.26
CA ILE A 92 -5.68 -16.17 -5.18
C ILE A 92 -6.77 -15.15 -4.85
N ALA A 93 -6.47 -13.86 -5.01
CA ALA A 93 -7.45 -12.78 -5.00
C ALA A 93 -7.13 -11.68 -6.01
N SER A 94 -8.14 -10.89 -6.36
CA SER A 94 -8.00 -9.64 -7.11
C SER A 94 -8.82 -8.56 -6.43
N THR A 95 -8.34 -7.32 -6.43
CA THR A 95 -9.00 -6.18 -5.80
C THR A 95 -8.97 -4.97 -6.71
N ILE A 96 -10.04 -4.17 -6.69
CA ILE A 96 -10.09 -2.83 -7.28
C ILE A 96 -10.58 -1.84 -6.23
N GLN A 97 -10.01 -0.64 -6.21
CA GLN A 97 -10.36 0.43 -5.29
C GLN A 97 -10.29 1.78 -5.99
N VAL A 98 -11.32 2.60 -5.79
CA VAL A 98 -11.40 3.95 -6.34
C VAL A 98 -11.48 4.95 -5.18
N PRO A 99 -10.49 5.85 -5.06
CA PRO A 99 -10.51 6.91 -4.07
C PRO A 99 -11.25 8.16 -4.57
N TYR A 100 -11.87 8.88 -3.65
CA TYR A 100 -12.26 10.27 -3.77
C TYR A 100 -11.49 11.07 -2.71
N GLN A 101 -10.84 12.14 -3.14
CA GLN A 101 -10.03 12.99 -2.28
C GLN A 101 -10.57 14.41 -2.32
N PHE A 102 -10.45 15.11 -1.21
CA PHE A 102 -10.71 16.54 -1.13
C PHE A 102 -9.87 17.16 -0.04
N GLY A 103 -9.57 18.45 -0.18
CA GLY A 103 -8.73 19.11 0.78
C GLY A 103 -8.33 20.51 0.37
N HIS A 104 -7.35 21.01 1.09
CA HIS A 104 -6.74 22.31 0.91
C HIS A 104 -5.23 22.16 0.96
N PHE A 105 -4.52 22.85 0.06
CA PHE A 105 -3.08 22.89 0.06
C PHE A 105 -2.58 24.31 -0.23
N SER A 106 -1.60 24.75 0.54
CA SER A 106 -0.91 26.01 0.37
C SER A 106 0.59 25.79 0.27
N LEU A 107 1.20 26.52 -0.66
CA LEU A 107 2.63 26.57 -0.86
C LEU A 107 3.02 28.02 -1.20
N ASN A 108 3.80 28.63 -0.32
CA ASN A 108 4.20 30.02 -0.37
C ASN A 108 2.97 30.95 -0.51
N GLN A 109 2.88 31.69 -1.60
CA GLN A 109 1.79 32.66 -1.86
C GLN A 109 0.56 32.03 -2.51
N ARG A 110 0.62 30.74 -2.85
CA ARG A 110 -0.46 30.03 -3.56
C ARG A 110 -1.19 29.10 -2.59
N SER A 111 -2.52 29.11 -2.67
CA SER A 111 -3.40 28.42 -1.73
C SER A 111 -4.65 27.99 -2.47
N GLU A 112 -4.93 26.70 -2.49
CA GLU A 112 -5.98 26.12 -3.35
C GLU A 112 -6.72 24.98 -2.65
N TYR A 113 -8.00 24.88 -2.95
CA TYR A 113 -8.80 23.70 -2.64
C TYR A 113 -8.79 22.75 -3.83
N PHE A 114 -8.79 21.46 -3.55
CA PHE A 114 -8.88 20.41 -4.55
C PHE A 114 -9.93 19.39 -4.13
N SER A 115 -10.57 18.77 -5.12
CA SER A 115 -11.43 17.62 -4.90
C SER A 115 -11.62 16.83 -6.18
N GLY A 116 -11.88 15.54 -6.06
CA GLY A 116 -12.18 14.68 -7.20
C GLY A 116 -11.85 13.23 -6.95
N LEU A 117 -12.14 12.39 -7.95
CA LEU A 117 -11.68 11.02 -7.97
C LEU A 117 -10.16 10.99 -8.08
N GLY A 118 -9.52 10.19 -7.24
CA GLY A 118 -8.12 9.85 -7.44
C GLY A 118 -7.96 8.67 -8.39
N ASP A 119 -6.71 8.28 -8.60
CA ASP A 119 -6.39 7.18 -9.51
C ASP A 119 -6.88 5.83 -8.96
N THR A 120 -7.33 4.96 -9.87
CA THR A 120 -7.82 3.63 -9.49
C THR A 120 -6.64 2.76 -9.07
N TYR A 121 -6.70 2.21 -7.86
CA TYR A 121 -5.79 1.18 -7.39
C TYR A 121 -6.38 -0.20 -7.69
N ALA A 122 -5.59 -1.10 -8.26
CA ALA A 122 -6.00 -2.48 -8.51
C ALA A 122 -4.89 -3.44 -8.10
N GLU A 123 -5.18 -4.33 -7.15
CA GLU A 123 -4.36 -5.53 -6.92
C GLU A 123 -4.82 -6.57 -7.95
N LEU A 124 -4.17 -6.60 -9.11
CA LEU A 124 -4.58 -7.43 -10.24
C LEU A 124 -4.58 -8.91 -9.86
N ILE A 125 -3.53 -9.31 -9.14
CA ILE A 125 -3.41 -10.65 -8.60
C ILE A 125 -2.64 -10.61 -7.29
N ALA A 126 -3.18 -11.27 -6.29
CA ALA A 126 -2.50 -11.64 -5.06
C ALA A 126 -2.54 -13.15 -4.90
N TRP A 127 -1.42 -13.72 -4.48
CA TRP A 127 -1.28 -15.10 -4.06
C TRP A 127 -0.83 -15.12 -2.60
N SER A 128 -1.61 -15.77 -1.74
CA SER A 128 -1.31 -15.90 -0.31
C SER A 128 -1.23 -17.36 0.08
N LYS A 129 -0.21 -17.72 0.87
CA LYS A 129 -0.02 -19.08 1.38
C LYS A 129 0.38 -19.08 2.84
N TYR A 130 -0.38 -19.83 3.62
CA TYR A 130 -0.01 -20.19 4.98
C TYR A 130 1.02 -21.33 4.95
N LEU A 131 2.14 -21.14 5.65
CA LEU A 131 3.26 -22.07 5.68
C LEU A 131 3.28 -22.94 6.95
N GLY A 132 2.38 -22.71 7.89
CA GLY A 132 2.27 -23.47 9.12
C GLY A 132 2.72 -22.71 10.37
N PRO A 133 2.52 -23.30 11.56
CA PRO A 133 2.92 -22.74 12.85
C PRO A 133 4.41 -23.01 13.12
N ILE A 134 5.28 -22.63 12.16
CA ILE A 134 6.71 -22.90 12.22
C ILE A 134 7.30 -22.24 13.47
N GLY A 135 7.80 -23.03 14.42
CA GLY A 135 8.44 -22.53 15.63
C GLY A 135 7.47 -22.05 16.72
N ILE A 136 6.19 -22.43 16.66
CA ILE A 136 5.15 -22.02 17.62
C ILE A 136 4.55 -23.26 18.29
N ASP A 137 4.42 -23.23 19.63
CA ASP A 137 3.52 -24.13 20.34
C ASP A 137 2.07 -23.63 20.23
N THR A 138 1.23 -24.37 19.52
CA THR A 138 -0.19 -24.05 19.34
C THR A 138 -1.07 -24.60 20.46
N SER A 139 -0.51 -25.17 21.53
CA SER A 139 -1.27 -25.69 22.68
C SER A 139 -2.16 -24.64 23.35
N SER A 140 -1.74 -23.38 23.30
CA SER A 140 -2.46 -22.22 23.86
C SER A 140 -3.23 -21.41 22.80
N ALA A 141 -3.35 -21.95 21.58
CA ALA A 141 -4.08 -21.29 20.49
C ALA A 141 -5.57 -21.17 20.81
N HIS A 142 -6.14 -19.97 20.64
CA HIS A 142 -7.58 -19.79 20.77
C HIS A 142 -8.32 -20.47 19.59
N PRO A 143 -9.30 -21.36 19.82
CA PRO A 143 -9.99 -22.10 18.76
C PRO A 143 -10.74 -21.23 17.74
N SER A 144 -11.07 -19.99 18.11
CA SER A 144 -11.77 -19.01 17.27
C SER A 144 -10.89 -17.85 16.80
N ALA A 145 -9.57 -18.03 16.74
CA ALA A 145 -8.69 -17.01 16.20
C ALA A 145 -9.08 -16.66 14.75
N ALA A 146 -9.27 -15.36 14.48
CA ALA A 146 -9.70 -14.88 13.16
C ALA A 146 -8.66 -15.10 12.04
N ALA A 147 -7.41 -15.40 12.39
CA ALA A 147 -6.34 -15.78 11.49
C ALA A 147 -5.53 -16.92 12.12
N PRO A 148 -4.99 -17.87 11.32
CA PRO A 148 -4.20 -18.97 11.86
C PRO A 148 -2.87 -18.46 12.43
N TYR A 149 -2.43 -19.06 13.55
CA TYR A 149 -1.11 -18.82 14.11
C TYR A 149 -0.03 -19.42 13.22
N GLY A 150 1.10 -18.74 13.04
CA GLY A 150 2.19 -19.16 12.17
C GLY A 150 2.53 -18.14 11.11
N LEU A 151 3.26 -18.61 10.09
CA LEU A 151 3.76 -17.78 9.00
C LEU A 151 2.83 -17.84 7.81
N THR A 152 2.46 -16.66 7.30
CA THR A 152 1.77 -16.48 6.02
C THR A 152 2.60 -15.56 5.14
N ILE A 153 2.75 -15.93 3.87
CA ILE A 153 3.39 -15.13 2.83
C ILE A 153 2.33 -14.69 1.81
N LYS A 154 2.45 -13.47 1.31
CA LYS A 154 1.69 -12.99 0.15
C LYS A 154 2.63 -12.40 -0.89
N LEU A 155 2.37 -12.74 -2.15
CA LEU A 155 2.95 -12.10 -3.32
C LEU A 155 1.81 -11.41 -4.05
N ALA A 156 1.98 -10.15 -4.44
CA ALA A 156 0.95 -9.46 -5.21
C ALA A 156 1.56 -8.56 -6.28
N TYR A 157 0.80 -8.39 -7.34
CA TYR A 157 1.09 -7.41 -8.37
C TYR A 157 -0.09 -6.44 -8.46
N SER A 158 0.18 -5.19 -8.08
CA SER A 158 -0.80 -4.13 -8.09
C SER A 158 -0.43 -3.06 -9.12
N MET A 159 -1.43 -2.28 -9.49
CA MET A 159 -1.29 -1.13 -10.37
C MET A 159 -2.08 0.05 -9.82
N ILE A 160 -1.59 1.25 -10.10
CA ILE A 160 -2.42 2.46 -10.06
C ILE A 160 -2.58 2.93 -11.50
N VAL A 161 -3.83 3.05 -11.93
CA VAL A 161 -4.22 3.44 -13.29
C VAL A 161 -4.67 4.91 -13.26
N PRO A 162 -4.17 5.76 -14.18
CA PRO A 162 -4.42 7.21 -14.17
C PRO A 162 -5.84 7.57 -14.62
N THR A 163 -6.83 7.19 -13.82
CA THR A 163 -8.26 7.48 -14.03
C THR A 163 -8.74 8.69 -13.24
N GLY A 164 -7.91 9.23 -12.35
CA GLY A 164 -8.27 10.31 -11.46
C GLY A 164 -8.30 11.68 -12.15
N ALA A 165 -8.87 12.66 -11.45
CA ALA A 165 -8.85 14.05 -11.86
C ALA A 165 -7.43 14.61 -11.78
N TYR A 166 -6.88 15.03 -12.92
CA TYR A 166 -5.54 15.58 -13.04
C TYR A 166 -5.55 16.94 -13.72
N SER A 167 -4.69 17.83 -13.24
CA SER A 167 -4.49 19.17 -13.79
C SER A 167 -3.04 19.60 -13.61
N THR A 168 -2.40 20.05 -14.69
CA THR A 168 -1.05 20.62 -14.64
C THR A 168 -1.03 22.03 -14.05
N THR A 169 -2.20 22.64 -13.84
CA THR A 169 -2.32 24.02 -13.39
C THR A 169 -2.74 24.12 -11.94
N GLN A 170 -3.01 23.03 -11.23
CA GLN A 170 -3.36 23.03 -9.80
C GLN A 170 -2.12 22.72 -8.94
N LEU A 171 -2.08 23.20 -7.70
CA LEU A 171 -1.00 22.87 -6.76
C LEU A 171 -0.97 21.38 -6.39
N LEU A 172 -2.16 20.81 -6.23
CA LEU A 172 -2.36 19.42 -5.84
C LEU A 172 -3.59 18.89 -6.56
N THR A 173 -3.51 17.65 -7.04
CA THR A 173 -4.57 16.98 -7.79
C THR A 173 -4.79 15.58 -7.23
N PRO A 174 -6.04 15.08 -7.16
CA PRO A 174 -6.30 13.72 -6.70
C PRO A 174 -5.67 12.62 -7.57
N GLY A 175 -5.63 12.81 -8.88
CA GLY A 175 -4.97 11.92 -9.84
C GLY A 175 -3.58 12.41 -10.20
N HIS A 176 -2.76 11.51 -10.73
CA HIS A 176 -1.34 11.76 -11.02
C HIS A 176 -0.99 11.70 -12.51
N ASN A 177 -1.89 11.16 -13.34
CA ASN A 177 -1.67 10.96 -14.78
C ASN A 177 -0.42 10.11 -15.12
N VAL A 178 -0.10 9.15 -14.24
CA VAL A 178 1.01 8.21 -14.40
C VAL A 178 0.54 6.81 -14.00
N TYR A 179 1.09 5.78 -14.66
CA TYR A 179 0.91 4.39 -14.26
C TYR A 179 1.91 4.01 -13.18
N PHE A 180 1.43 3.30 -12.16
CA PHE A 180 2.29 2.66 -11.17
C PHE A 180 2.19 1.15 -11.35
N PHE A 181 3.34 0.49 -11.29
CA PHE A 181 3.45 -0.97 -11.27
C PHE A 181 4.10 -1.37 -9.96
N ILE A 182 3.38 -2.13 -9.14
CA ILE A 182 3.68 -2.30 -7.72
C ILE A 182 3.78 -3.80 -7.43
N PRO A 183 4.93 -4.44 -7.68
CA PRO A 183 5.19 -5.76 -7.15
C PRO A 183 5.36 -5.66 -5.63
N SER A 184 4.71 -6.53 -4.88
CA SER A 184 4.79 -6.56 -3.42
C SER A 184 4.92 -7.96 -2.87
N ILE A 185 5.60 -8.04 -1.73
CA ILE A 185 5.71 -9.23 -0.92
C ILE A 185 5.41 -8.85 0.53
N ALA A 186 4.59 -9.65 1.19
CA ALA A 186 4.25 -9.45 2.60
C ALA A 186 4.44 -10.74 3.37
N PHE A 187 4.91 -10.60 4.61
CA PHE A 187 5.03 -11.67 5.57
C PHE A 187 4.20 -11.31 6.80
N SER A 188 3.41 -12.25 7.30
CA SER A 188 2.70 -12.09 8.56
C SER A 188 2.96 -13.31 9.42
N TYR A 189 3.58 -13.08 10.58
CA TYR A 189 3.84 -14.10 11.58
C TYR A 189 3.00 -13.81 12.81
N LEU A 190 2.08 -14.73 13.14
CA LEU A 190 1.16 -14.56 14.25
C LEU A 190 1.42 -15.63 15.32
N THR A 191 1.72 -15.23 16.54
CA THR A 191 1.89 -16.14 17.69
C THR A 191 0.66 -16.13 18.59
N PRO A 192 0.36 -17.23 19.30
CA PRO A 192 -0.58 -17.22 20.42
C PRO A 192 -0.15 -16.19 21.46
N PRO A 193 -1.08 -15.70 22.30
CA PRO A 193 -0.71 -14.87 23.44
C PRO A 193 0.30 -15.65 24.29
N GLU A 194 1.49 -15.11 24.46
CA GLU A 194 2.41 -15.62 25.46
C GLU A 194 2.04 -14.98 26.81
N CYS A 195 2.50 -15.52 27.94
CA CYS A 195 2.22 -14.95 29.27
C CYS A 195 2.70 -13.48 29.46
N LEU A 196 3.30 -12.86 28.42
CA LEU A 196 3.77 -11.48 28.40
C LEU A 196 3.16 -10.61 27.26
N GLY A 197 2.15 -11.10 26.53
CA GLY A 197 1.42 -10.28 25.53
C GLY A 197 0.58 -11.08 24.55
#